data_AF-E2SBU2-F1
#
_entry.id   AF-E2SBU2-F1
#
_cell.length_a   1.000
_cell.length_b   1.000
_cell.length_c   1.000
_cell.angle_alpha   90.00
_cell.angle_beta   90.00
_cell.angle_gamma   90.00
#
_symmetry.space_group_name_H-M   'P 1'
#
loop_
_entity.id
_entity.type
_entity.pdbx_description
1 polymer ?
#
loop_
_entity_poly.entity_id
_entity_poly.type
_entity_poly.pdbx_seq_one_letter_code
_entity_poly.pdbx_strand_id
1 'polypeptide(L)'
;MTRLGEAYLGGQGIRPRQIQRDVKLETMKQVAHFEFAIGSEHVRQLSRVVSFQRQGMDNLLQDVQAWSFAVGQLRRRGGEVRNSARRKNPIAEVDPDVPVRVLYVPPETTEQHSAFSAAKSAWDDLDVKAYAAGDEASIAHEAESLLASAP
;
A
#
# COMPACT_ATOMS: atom_id res chain seq x y z
N MET A 1 -14.18 -8.92 3.17
CA MET A 1 -13.64 -7.64 2.67
C MET A 1 -12.82 -7.05 3.81
N THR A 2 -11.67 -6.42 3.56
CA THR A 2 -10.89 -5.79 4.65
C THR A 2 -11.55 -4.47 5.05
N ARG A 3 -11.39 -4.04 6.31
CA ARG A 3 -11.92 -2.74 6.80
C ARG A 3 -11.45 -1.56 5.95
N LEU A 4 -10.22 -1.63 5.43
CA LEU A 4 -9.69 -0.63 4.51
C LEU A 4 -10.46 -0.59 3.18
N GLY A 5 -10.84 -1.75 2.63
CA GLY A 5 -11.65 -1.82 1.42
C GLY A 5 -13.07 -1.28 1.61
N GLU A 6 -13.62 -1.41 2.82
CA GLU A 6 -14.89 -0.80 3.21
C GLU A 6 -14.76 0.73 3.33
N ALA A 7 -13.69 1.22 3.97
CA ALA A 7 -13.42 2.66 4.07
C ALA A 7 -13.30 3.30 2.67
N TYR A 8 -12.58 2.67 1.75
CA TYR A 8 -12.48 3.16 0.37
C TYR A 8 -13.81 3.16 -0.38
N LEU A 9 -14.71 2.21 -0.12
CA LEU A 9 -16.03 2.15 -0.77
C LEU A 9 -17.08 3.03 -0.10
N GLY A 10 -16.93 3.30 1.20
CA GLY A 10 -17.82 4.16 1.98
C GLY A 10 -17.55 5.65 1.77
N GLY A 11 -16.37 5.99 1.25
CA GLY A 11 -16.03 7.35 0.85
C GLY A 11 -16.90 7.88 -0.29
N GLN A 12 -17.30 9.14 -0.23
CA GLN A 12 -18.13 9.76 -1.27
C GLN A 12 -17.32 10.14 -2.53
N GLY A 13 -15.99 10.23 -2.42
CA GLY A 13 -15.13 10.73 -3.49
C GLY A 13 -14.50 9.66 -4.40
N ILE A 14 -14.50 8.38 -3.99
CA ILE A 14 -13.83 7.30 -4.73
C ILE A 14 -14.84 6.43 -5.47
N ARG A 15 -14.79 6.41 -6.79
CA ARG A 15 -15.67 5.53 -7.58
C ARG A 15 -15.14 4.09 -7.51
N PRO A 16 -16.01 3.06 -7.48
CA PRO A 16 -15.59 1.65 -7.45
C PRO A 16 -14.61 1.26 -8.56
N ARG A 17 -14.72 1.88 -9.76
CA ARG A 17 -13.81 1.66 -10.89
C ARG A 17 -12.38 2.18 -10.66
N GLN A 18 -12.20 3.09 -9.70
CA GLN A 18 -10.91 3.65 -9.30
C GLN A 18 -10.25 2.82 -8.19
N ILE A 19 -10.92 1.79 -7.66
CA ILE A 19 -10.39 0.95 -6.59
C ILE A 19 -9.95 -0.37 -7.22
N GLN A 20 -8.64 -0.55 -7.33
CA GLN A 20 -8.04 -1.80 -7.76
C GLN A 20 -7.61 -2.56 -6.51
N ARG A 21 -8.03 -3.83 -6.41
CA ARG A 21 -7.71 -4.71 -5.28
C ARG A 21 -6.66 -5.73 -5.69
N ASP A 22 -5.88 -6.18 -4.71
CA ASP A 22 -4.92 -7.28 -4.87
C ASP A 22 -3.98 -7.02 -6.06
N VAL A 23 -3.28 -5.89 -6.01
CA VAL A 23 -2.48 -5.43 -7.14
C VAL A 23 -1.01 -5.82 -6.99
N LYS A 24 -0.38 -6.04 -8.14
CA LYS A 24 1.07 -6.20 -8.25
C LYS A 24 1.65 -4.94 -8.85
N LEU A 25 2.50 -4.27 -8.09
CA LEU A 25 3.40 -3.26 -8.61
C LEU A 25 4.56 -3.97 -9.29
N GLU A 26 4.69 -3.78 -10.59
CA GLU A 26 5.85 -4.17 -11.37
C GLU A 26 6.75 -2.96 -11.56
N THR A 27 7.99 -3.10 -11.12
CA THR A 27 9.10 -2.24 -11.51
C THR A 27 10.04 -3.08 -12.38
N MET A 28 10.97 -2.46 -13.12
CA MET A 28 11.87 -3.14 -14.08
C MET A 28 12.48 -4.49 -13.63
N LYS A 29 12.72 -4.70 -12.33
CA LYS A 29 13.30 -5.95 -11.80
C LYS A 29 12.61 -6.50 -10.56
N GLN A 30 11.57 -5.86 -10.05
CA GLN A 30 10.96 -6.23 -8.77
C GLN A 30 9.44 -6.19 -8.89
N VAL A 31 8.81 -7.14 -8.20
CA VAL A 31 7.36 -7.20 -8.09
C VAL A 31 7.02 -7.09 -6.61
N ALA A 32 6.15 -6.14 -6.28
CA ALA A 32 5.61 -5.96 -4.94
C ALA A 32 4.10 -6.11 -4.94
N HIS A 33 3.57 -6.66 -3.87
CA HIS A 33 2.13 -6.80 -3.67
C HIS A 33 1.59 -5.64 -2.83
N PHE A 34 0.39 -5.17 -3.18
CA PHE A 34 -0.40 -4.20 -2.45
C PHE A 34 -1.86 -4.64 -2.42
N GLU A 35 -2.52 -4.46 -1.29
CA GLU A 35 -3.95 -4.77 -1.16
C GLU A 35 -4.80 -3.83 -2.02
N PHE A 36 -4.39 -2.57 -2.19
CA PHE A 36 -5.12 -1.59 -2.99
C PHE A 36 -4.22 -0.66 -3.79
N ALA A 37 -4.66 -0.34 -5.01
CA ALA A 37 -4.26 0.85 -5.75
C ALA A 37 -5.50 1.70 -6.04
N ILE A 38 -5.41 3.00 -5.76
CA ILE A 38 -6.46 3.96 -6.00
C ILE A 38 -6.08 4.82 -7.21
N GLY A 39 -6.94 4.84 -8.23
CA GLY A 39 -6.69 5.51 -9.50
C GLY A 39 -7.26 4.73 -10.69
N SER A 40 -7.23 5.35 -11.86
CA SER A 40 -7.60 4.70 -13.12
C SER A 40 -6.36 4.51 -14.00
N GLU A 41 -6.04 5.47 -14.86
CA GLU A 41 -4.85 5.40 -15.73
C GLU A 41 -3.56 5.69 -14.96
N HIS A 42 -3.61 6.64 -14.02
CA HIS A 42 -2.55 6.91 -13.07
C HIS A 42 -2.99 6.53 -11.66
N VAL A 43 -2.14 5.79 -10.94
CA VAL A 43 -2.33 5.48 -9.53
C VAL A 43 -1.98 6.71 -8.70
N ARG A 44 -2.92 7.12 -7.85
CA ARG A 44 -2.78 8.25 -6.93
C ARG A 44 -2.44 7.84 -5.50
N GLN A 45 -2.75 6.60 -5.12
CA GLN A 45 -2.37 6.06 -3.82
C GLN A 45 -2.22 4.55 -3.89
N LEU A 46 -1.18 4.02 -3.23
CA LEU A 46 -0.99 2.60 -2.97
C LEU A 46 -1.17 2.31 -1.49
N SER A 47 -1.77 1.17 -1.18
CA SER A 47 -1.93 0.76 0.22
C SER A 47 -1.59 -0.69 0.45
N ARG A 48 -0.77 -0.91 1.48
CA ARG A 48 -0.43 -2.22 2.00
C ARG A 48 -1.04 -2.44 3.37
N VAL A 49 -1.43 -3.68 3.68
CA VAL A 49 -1.90 -4.10 4.99
C VAL A 49 -0.90 -5.08 5.59
N VAL A 50 -0.48 -4.81 6.83
CA VAL A 50 0.50 -5.65 7.53
C VAL A 50 -0.04 -6.01 8.92
N SER A 51 0.01 -7.29 9.30
CA SER A 51 -0.31 -7.70 10.67
C SER A 51 0.94 -8.17 11.39
N PHE A 52 1.26 -7.54 12.52
CA PHE A 52 2.31 -7.99 13.43
C PHE A 52 1.81 -9.06 14.41
N GLN A 53 0.49 -9.25 14.51
CA GLN A 53 -0.13 -10.29 15.34
C GLN A 53 -0.15 -11.65 14.64
N ARG A 54 1.02 -12.11 14.21
CA ARG A 54 1.23 -13.42 13.59
C ARG A 54 2.44 -14.11 14.19
N GLN A 55 2.55 -15.42 13.99
CA GLN A 55 3.77 -16.15 14.32
C GLN A 55 4.83 -15.96 13.24
N GLY A 56 6.10 -16.07 13.63
CA GLY A 56 7.26 -15.99 12.72
C GLY A 56 7.58 -14.56 12.28
N MET A 57 8.08 -13.74 13.22
CA MET A 57 8.48 -12.36 12.93
C MET A 57 9.62 -12.26 11.93
N ASP A 58 10.53 -13.22 11.90
CA ASP A 58 11.63 -13.25 10.92
C ASP A 58 11.12 -13.29 9.48
N ASN A 59 10.12 -14.12 9.20
CA ASN A 59 9.49 -14.22 7.88
C ASN A 59 8.76 -12.92 7.52
N LEU A 60 8.11 -12.27 8.49
CA LEU A 60 7.45 -10.98 8.29
C LEU A 60 8.48 -9.89 7.97
N LEU A 61 9.59 -9.86 8.71
CA LEU A 61 10.66 -8.88 8.48
C LEU A 61 11.31 -9.06 7.11
N GLN A 62 11.57 -10.30 6.70
CA GLN A 62 12.09 -10.59 5.37
C GLN A 62 11.13 -10.12 4.26
N ASP A 63 9.82 -10.35 4.43
CA ASP A 63 8.80 -9.88 3.51
C ASP A 63 8.68 -8.35 3.48
N VAL A 64 8.72 -7.69 4.65
CA VAL A 64 8.73 -6.22 4.75
C VAL A 64 9.98 -5.64 4.09
N GLN A 65 11.16 -6.25 4.27
CA GLN A 65 12.40 -5.81 3.64
C GLN A 65 12.36 -5.95 2.12
N ALA A 66 11.91 -7.11 1.61
CA ALA A 66 11.77 -7.35 0.18
C ALA A 66 10.80 -6.35 -0.47
N TRP A 67 9.66 -6.09 0.18
CA TRP A 67 8.72 -5.07 -0.28
C TRP A 67 9.29 -3.65 -0.19
N SER A 68 9.98 -3.31 0.90
CA SER A 68 10.61 -1.99 1.07
C SER A 68 11.65 -1.75 -0.02
N PHE A 69 12.41 -2.78 -0.42
CA PHE A 69 13.33 -2.69 -1.55
C PHE A 69 12.60 -2.37 -2.86
N ALA A 70 11.46 -3.02 -3.13
CA ALA A 70 10.64 -2.74 -4.31
C ALA A 70 10.03 -1.33 -4.28
N VAL A 71 9.60 -0.83 -3.12
CA VAL A 71 9.18 0.57 -2.94
C VAL A 71 10.35 1.53 -3.18
N GLY A 72 11.56 1.19 -2.74
CA GLY A 72 12.77 1.94 -3.07
C GLY A 72 13.05 1.99 -4.58
N GLN A 73 12.73 0.94 -5.34
CA GLN A 73 12.81 0.98 -6.80
C GLN A 73 11.72 1.86 -7.42
N LEU A 74 10.49 1.78 -6.91
CA LEU A 74 9.38 2.66 -7.29
C LEU A 74 9.78 4.12 -7.13
N ARG A 75 10.31 4.51 -5.97
CA ARG A 75 10.72 5.89 -5.66
C ARG A 75 11.76 6.46 -6.62
N ARG A 76 12.53 5.61 -7.30
CA ARG A 76 13.58 6.04 -8.25
C ARG A 76 13.06 6.28 -9.67
N ARG A 77 12.03 5.55 -10.09
CA ARG A 77 11.69 5.44 -11.53
C ARG A 77 10.20 5.30 -11.84
N GLY A 78 9.35 5.21 -10.82
CA GLY A 78 7.95 4.84 -10.99
C GLY A 78 7.80 3.34 -11.24
N GLY A 79 6.62 2.95 -11.71
CA GLY A 79 6.30 1.57 -12.04
C GLY A 79 4.92 1.44 -12.64
N GLU A 80 4.46 0.20 -12.70
CA GLU A 80 3.20 -0.17 -13.31
C GLU A 80 2.41 -1.06 -12.37
N VAL A 81 1.13 -0.77 -12.17
CA VAL A 81 0.23 -1.63 -11.41
C VAL A 81 -0.55 -2.54 -12.34
N ARG A 82 -0.53 -3.83 -12.00
CA ARG A 82 -1.35 -4.87 -12.63
C ARG A 82 -2.31 -5.45 -11.62
N ASN A 83 -3.58 -5.55 -12.00
CA ASN A 83 -4.58 -6.23 -11.21
C ASN A 83 -4.38 -7.75 -11.33
N SER A 84 -4.06 -8.43 -10.23
CA SER A 84 -3.78 -9.87 -10.21
C SER A 84 -4.95 -10.71 -10.74
N ALA A 85 -6.19 -10.25 -10.53
CA ALA A 85 -7.42 -10.97 -10.83
C ALA A 85 -7.92 -10.73 -12.27
N ARG A 86 -7.42 -9.71 -12.97
CA ARG A 86 -7.87 -9.35 -14.32
C ARG A 86 -6.71 -9.21 -15.29
N ARG A 87 -6.38 -10.31 -15.97
CA ARG A 87 -5.37 -10.39 -17.06
C ARG A 87 -5.54 -9.39 -18.22
N LYS A 88 -6.70 -8.72 -18.32
CA LYS A 88 -7.05 -7.77 -19.41
C LYS A 88 -7.29 -6.34 -18.94
N ASN A 89 -7.15 -6.03 -17.65
CA ASN A 89 -7.27 -4.65 -17.21
C ASN A 89 -6.06 -3.82 -17.69
N PRO A 90 -6.26 -2.52 -18.01
CA PRO A 90 -5.16 -1.65 -18.39
C PRO A 90 -4.15 -1.59 -17.25
N ILE A 91 -2.89 -1.63 -17.64
CA ILE A 91 -1.78 -1.31 -16.75
C ILE A 91 -1.97 0.15 -16.33
N ALA A 92 -1.94 0.42 -15.03
CA ALA A 92 -1.99 1.78 -14.52
C ALA A 92 -0.56 2.24 -14.20
N GLU A 93 -0.19 3.42 -14.67
CA GLU A 93 1.12 4.01 -14.39
C GLU A 93 1.17 4.46 -12.92
N VAL A 94 2.35 4.33 -12.32
CA VAL A 94 2.61 4.70 -10.94
C VAL A 94 3.80 5.65 -10.93
N ASP A 95 3.55 6.89 -10.54
CA ASP A 95 4.60 7.90 -10.43
C ASP A 95 5.57 7.57 -9.27
N PRO A 96 6.86 7.97 -9.37
CA PRO A 96 7.84 7.70 -8.33
C PRO A 96 7.45 8.26 -6.95
N ASP A 97 6.74 9.39 -6.92
CA ASP A 97 6.31 10.12 -5.72
C ASP A 97 4.92 9.70 -5.24
N VAL A 98 4.31 8.64 -5.80
CA VAL A 98 2.97 8.20 -5.41
C VAL A 98 2.89 8.00 -3.88
N PRO A 99 1.85 8.53 -3.22
CA PRO A 99 1.54 8.21 -1.84
C PRO A 99 1.47 6.70 -1.59
N VAL A 100 2.37 6.18 -0.76
CA VAL A 100 2.37 4.78 -0.30
C VAL A 100 1.99 4.76 1.17
N ARG A 101 0.92 4.04 1.50
CA ARG A 101 0.37 3.95 2.85
C ARG A 101 0.40 2.51 3.35
N VAL A 102 0.71 2.33 4.63
CA VAL A 102 0.63 1.04 5.31
C VAL A 102 -0.42 1.12 6.40
N LEU A 103 -1.44 0.26 6.35
CA LEU A 103 -2.31 0.00 7.49
C LEU A 103 -1.73 -1.19 8.26
N TYR A 104 -1.40 -1.02 9.53
CA TYR A 104 -0.86 -2.10 10.35
C TYR A 104 -1.75 -2.46 11.54
N VAL A 105 -1.82 -3.76 11.84
CA VAL A 105 -2.35 -4.22 13.13
C VAL A 105 -1.23 -4.11 14.18
N PRO A 106 -1.43 -3.38 15.29
CA PRO A 106 -0.39 -3.14 16.27
C PRO A 106 0.22 -4.42 16.86
N PRO A 107 1.53 -4.43 17.13
CA PRO A 107 2.18 -5.51 17.88
C PRO A 107 1.66 -5.59 19.32
N GLU A 108 1.69 -6.78 19.90
CA GLU A 108 1.27 -7.06 21.29
C GLU A 108 2.41 -7.63 22.15
N THR A 109 3.41 -8.28 21.53
CA THR A 109 4.55 -8.90 22.23
C THR A 109 5.85 -8.14 21.98
N THR A 110 6.83 -8.29 22.87
CA THR A 110 8.17 -7.67 22.73
C THR A 110 8.84 -7.98 21.40
N GLU A 111 8.72 -9.23 20.92
CA GLU A 111 9.26 -9.65 19.63
C GLU A 111 8.58 -8.91 18.48
N GLN A 112 7.25 -8.81 18.50
CA GLN A 112 6.47 -8.09 17.49
C GLN A 112 6.78 -6.58 17.52
N HIS A 113 6.97 -5.99 18.70
CA HIS A 113 7.39 -4.60 18.82
C HIS A 113 8.77 -4.34 18.21
N SER A 114 9.70 -5.27 18.40
CA SER A 114 11.03 -5.19 17.78
C SER A 114 10.93 -5.25 16.25
N ALA A 115 10.11 -6.16 15.72
CA ALA A 115 9.86 -6.26 14.29
C ALA A 115 9.16 -5.01 13.73
N PHE A 116 8.16 -4.48 14.44
CA PHE A 116 7.48 -3.24 14.07
C PHE A 116 8.44 -2.05 14.03
N SER A 117 9.32 -1.92 15.01
CA SER A 117 10.32 -0.84 15.06
C SER A 117 11.24 -0.88 13.83
N ALA A 118 11.75 -2.06 13.47
CA ALA A 118 12.59 -2.24 12.29
C ALA A 118 11.82 -1.93 10.99
N ALA A 119 10.59 -2.43 10.87
CA ALA A 119 9.72 -2.15 9.72
C ALA A 119 9.42 -0.65 9.58
N LYS A 120 9.07 0.00 10.70
CA LYS A 120 8.75 1.42 10.74
C LYS A 120 9.92 2.29 10.31
N SER A 121 11.14 1.98 10.76
CA SER A 121 12.34 2.71 10.31
C SER A 121 12.51 2.63 8.79
N ALA A 122 12.34 1.45 8.20
CA ALA A 122 12.45 1.26 6.75
C ALA A 122 11.33 2.00 5.98
N TRP A 123 10.14 2.12 6.56
CA TRP A 123 9.02 2.87 5.97
C TRP A 123 9.28 4.37 6.01
N ASP A 124 9.76 4.89 7.13
CA ASP A 124 10.06 6.31 7.30
C ASP A 124 11.17 6.75 6.30
N ASP A 125 12.19 5.92 6.06
CA ASP A 125 13.25 6.16 5.06
C ASP A 125 12.74 6.22 3.60
N LEU A 126 11.58 5.63 3.32
CA LEU A 126 10.99 5.50 1.98
C LEU A 126 9.79 6.44 1.75
N ASP A 127 9.52 7.35 2.70
CA ASP A 127 8.32 8.18 2.73
C ASP A 127 7.03 7.33 2.60
N VAL A 128 7.00 6.23 3.36
CA VAL A 128 5.83 5.38 3.53
C VAL A 128 5.17 5.76 4.84
N LYS A 129 3.94 6.27 4.75
CA LYS A 129 3.19 6.65 5.95
C LYS A 129 2.41 5.46 6.50
N ALA A 130 2.66 5.15 7.76
CA ALA A 130 2.00 4.06 8.47
C ALA A 130 0.83 4.57 9.32
N TYR A 131 -0.25 3.79 9.37
CA TYR A 131 -1.50 4.03 10.08
C TYR A 131 -1.89 2.77 10.85
N ALA A 132 -2.38 2.92 12.07
CA ALA A 132 -2.83 1.77 12.86
C ALA A 132 -4.23 1.33 12.40
N ALA A 133 -4.56 0.05 12.61
CA ALA A 133 -5.93 -0.43 12.47
C ALA A 133 -6.89 0.44 13.31
N GLY A 134 -7.96 0.95 12.69
CA GLY A 134 -8.81 2.01 13.23
C GLY A 134 -8.71 3.34 12.47
N ASP A 135 -7.60 3.59 11.78
CA ASP A 135 -7.36 4.81 10.99
C ASP A 135 -7.72 4.66 9.50
N GLU A 136 -8.49 3.63 9.12
CA GLU A 136 -8.81 3.34 7.72
C GLU A 136 -9.51 4.51 7.02
N ALA A 137 -10.35 5.25 7.75
CA ALA A 137 -11.04 6.43 7.23
C ALA A 137 -10.07 7.55 6.83
N SER A 138 -8.98 7.74 7.59
CA SER A 138 -7.95 8.73 7.28
C SER A 138 -7.23 8.41 5.98
N ILE A 139 -6.90 7.13 5.76
CA ILE A 139 -6.29 6.64 4.50
C ILE A 139 -7.23 6.87 3.31
N ALA A 140 -8.52 6.56 3.50
CA ALA A 140 -9.53 6.74 2.45
C ALA A 140 -9.73 8.22 2.11
N HIS A 141 -9.82 9.08 3.12
CA HIS A 141 -9.98 10.53 2.93
C HIS A 141 -8.77 11.17 2.23
N GLU A 142 -7.57 10.69 2.52
CA GLU A 142 -6.35 11.10 1.81
C GLU A 142 -6.44 10.74 0.32
N ALA A 143 -6.85 9.51 0.00
CA ALA A 143 -7.04 9.07 -1.38
C ALA A 143 -8.12 9.89 -2.12
N GLU A 144 -9.22 10.23 -1.46
CA GLU A 144 -10.26 11.11 -2.02
C GLU A 144 -9.69 12.47 -2.40
N SER A 145 -8.90 13.07 -1.52
CA SER A 145 -8.27 14.37 -1.74
C SER A 145 -7.29 14.35 -2.91
N LEU A 146 -6.53 13.26 -3.03
CA LEU A 146 -5.59 13.04 -4.15
C LEU A 146 -6.30 12.84 -5.49
N LEU A 147 -7.48 12.20 -5.48
CA LEU A 147 -8.30 12.06 -6.69
C LEU A 147 -8.99 13.37 -7.09
N ALA A 148 -9.42 14.17 -6.12
CA ALA A 148 -10.10 15.45 -6.36
C ALA A 148 -9.15 16.56 -6.84
N SER A 149 -7.86 16.46 -6.51
CA SER A 149 -6.81 17.40 -6.94
C SER A 149 -6.18 17.04 -8.29
N ALA A 150 -6.56 15.90 -8.87
CA ALA A 150 -6.12 15.53 -10.21
C ALA A 150 -6.82 16.44 -11.26
N PRO A 151 -6.06 17.03 -12.21
CA PRO A 151 -6.61 17.86 -13.28
C PRO A 151 -7.51 17.08 -14.26
#